data_AF-R4SW26-F1
#
_entry.id   AF-R4SW26-F1
#
_cell.length_a   1.000
_cell.length_b   1.000
_cell.length_c   1.000
_cell.angle_alpha   90.00
_cell.angle_beta   90.00
_cell.angle_gamma   90.00
#
_symmetry.space_group_name_H-M   'P 1'
#
loop_
_entity.id
_entity.type
_entity.pdbx_description
1 polymer ?
#
loop_
_entity_poly.entity_id
_entity_poly.type
_entity_poly.pdbx_seq_one_letter_code
_entity_poly.pdbx_strand_id
1 'polypeptide(L)'
;MKPTTERAHTVARDLLSLTRSGEADRLASALVSIATSSRRKPALDDVVGRLVDTFSLAAKDRRRSLRIGEPFTLRLRDHAGMTVRPDRLEPGVAAIVRAIAASVRDDRDTCADQIGQACENADLDQRIRVLAHCVVWTTDLLSTDTTAYPPVLSCLKAPEGNSPQ
;
A
#
# COMPACT_ATOMS: atom_id res chain seq x y z
N MET A 1 -5.32 -21.14 14.09
CA MET A 1 -5.21 -19.76 13.56
C MET A 1 -4.38 -19.60 12.28
N LYS A 2 -3.73 -20.65 11.73
CA LYS A 2 -2.85 -20.53 10.54
C LYS A 2 -3.50 -20.27 9.15
N PRO A 3 -4.73 -20.72 8.82
CA PRO A 3 -5.18 -20.73 7.42
C PRO A 3 -5.59 -19.36 6.88
N THR A 4 -5.89 -18.37 7.73
CA THR A 4 -6.20 -16.99 7.30
C THR A 4 -4.96 -16.24 6.86
N THR A 5 -3.89 -16.39 7.64
CA THR A 5 -2.59 -15.77 7.37
C THR A 5 -1.97 -16.26 6.06
N GLU A 6 -2.01 -17.57 5.80
CA GLU A 6 -1.51 -18.15 4.56
C GLU A 6 -2.30 -17.64 3.34
N ARG A 7 -3.64 -17.57 3.45
CA ARG A 7 -4.49 -17.03 2.39
C ARG A 7 -4.22 -15.56 2.10
N ALA A 8 -4.09 -14.73 3.14
CA ALA A 8 -3.77 -13.31 2.97
C ALA A 8 -2.41 -13.12 2.27
N HIS A 9 -1.43 -13.96 2.61
CA HIS A 9 -0.13 -13.95 1.96
C HIS A 9 -0.22 -14.33 0.48
N THR A 10 -0.93 -15.41 0.14
CA THR A 10 -1.18 -15.81 -1.25
C THR A 10 -1.86 -14.69 -2.03
N VAL A 11 -2.94 -14.11 -1.49
CA VAL A 11 -3.67 -13.01 -2.14
C VAL A 11 -2.77 -11.80 -2.37
N ALA A 12 -1.99 -11.37 -1.38
CA ALA A 12 -1.06 -10.25 -1.54
C ALA A 12 -0.01 -10.55 -2.63
N ARG A 13 0.53 -11.76 -2.66
CA ARG A 13 1.48 -12.20 -3.69
C ARG A 13 0.84 -12.19 -5.10
N ASP A 14 -0.38 -12.67 -5.21
CA ASP A 14 -1.10 -12.72 -6.49
C ASP A 14 -1.41 -11.32 -7.02
N LEU A 15 -1.83 -10.38 -6.16
CA LEU A 15 -2.01 -8.97 -6.52
C LEU A 15 -0.72 -8.37 -7.09
N LEU A 16 0.41 -8.55 -6.39
CA LEU A 16 1.72 -8.07 -6.87
C LEU A 16 2.12 -8.73 -8.20
N SER A 17 1.75 -10.01 -8.41
CA SER A 17 2.00 -10.71 -9.67
C SER A 17 1.19 -10.13 -10.81
N LEU A 18 -0.11 -9.88 -10.61
CA LEU A 18 -1.00 -9.29 -11.61
C LEU A 18 -0.57 -7.86 -11.99
N THR A 19 -0.11 -7.07 -11.02
CA THR A 19 0.43 -5.73 -11.29
C THR A 19 1.68 -5.79 -12.16
N ARG A 20 2.60 -6.73 -11.90
CA ARG A 20 3.81 -6.90 -12.71
C ARG A 20 3.54 -7.46 -14.11
N SER A 21 2.53 -8.31 -14.29
CA SER A 21 2.17 -8.85 -15.61
C SER A 21 1.36 -7.88 -16.47
N GLY A 22 0.97 -6.72 -15.94
CA GLY A 22 0.17 -5.73 -16.67
C GLY A 22 -1.28 -6.16 -16.89
N GLU A 23 -1.79 -7.13 -16.13
CA GLU A 23 -3.15 -7.66 -16.25
C GLU A 23 -4.19 -6.75 -15.56
N ALA A 24 -4.38 -5.55 -16.11
CA ALA A 24 -5.17 -4.49 -15.50
C ALA A 24 -6.62 -4.91 -15.16
N ASP A 25 -7.33 -5.58 -16.08
CA ASP A 25 -8.72 -6.00 -15.87
C ASP A 25 -8.86 -7.03 -14.74
N ARG A 26 -7.90 -7.96 -14.65
CA ARG A 26 -7.87 -8.98 -13.59
C ARG A 26 -7.50 -8.37 -12.26
N LEU A 27 -6.55 -7.43 -12.24
CA LEU A 27 -6.19 -6.67 -11.06
C LEU A 27 -7.39 -5.88 -10.53
N ALA A 28 -8.08 -5.12 -11.39
CA ALA A 28 -9.28 -4.36 -11.01
C ALA A 28 -10.36 -5.28 -10.41
N SER A 29 -10.63 -6.42 -11.06
CA SER A 29 -11.59 -7.41 -10.56
C SER A 29 -11.18 -7.99 -9.20
N ALA A 30 -9.90 -8.27 -8.99
CA ALA A 30 -9.38 -8.76 -7.72
C ALA A 30 -9.48 -7.72 -6.60
N LEU A 31 -9.14 -6.45 -6.88
CA LEU A 31 -9.25 -5.35 -5.92
C LEU A 31 -10.69 -5.16 -5.45
N VAL A 32 -11.66 -5.13 -6.36
CA VAL A 32 -13.10 -5.03 -6.04
C VAL A 32 -13.55 -6.24 -5.21
N SER A 33 -13.16 -7.45 -5.61
CA SER A 33 -13.51 -8.69 -4.90
C SER A 33 -13.01 -8.68 -3.45
N ILE A 34 -11.79 -8.20 -3.20
CA ILE A 34 -11.22 -8.12 -1.85
C ILE A 34 -11.87 -6.98 -1.05
N ALA A 35 -12.05 -5.80 -1.65
CA ALA A 35 -12.63 -4.64 -0.97
C ALA A 35 -14.10 -4.84 -0.55
N THR A 36 -14.87 -5.62 -1.34
CA THR A 36 -16.26 -6.00 -1.04
C THR A 36 -16.38 -7.12 -0.01
N SER A 37 -15.29 -7.84 0.28
CA SER A 37 -15.27 -8.98 1.20
C SER A 37 -15.35 -8.53 2.66
N SER A 38 -16.55 -8.23 3.15
CA SER A 38 -16.79 -7.89 4.57
C SER A 38 -16.95 -9.11 5.49
N ARG A 39 -17.20 -10.31 4.93
CA ARG A 39 -17.47 -11.55 5.69
C ARG A 39 -16.65 -12.77 5.24
N ARG A 40 -15.85 -12.67 4.17
CA ARG A 40 -15.02 -13.78 3.66
C ARG A 40 -13.56 -13.55 4.01
N LYS A 41 -12.86 -14.65 4.29
CA LYS A 41 -11.42 -14.70 4.58
C LYS A 41 -10.62 -14.84 3.28
N PRO A 42 -9.50 -14.11 3.10
CA PRO A 42 -8.88 -13.20 4.06
C PRO A 42 -9.63 -11.86 4.14
N ALA A 43 -9.63 -11.25 5.33
CA ALA A 43 -10.21 -9.92 5.50
C ALA A 43 -9.31 -8.86 4.85
N LEU A 44 -9.87 -7.68 4.58
CA LEU A 44 -9.16 -6.61 3.88
C LEU A 44 -7.89 -6.18 4.63
N ASP A 45 -8.02 -5.95 5.93
CA ASP A 45 -6.96 -5.61 6.87
C ASP A 45 -5.83 -6.66 6.88
N ASP A 46 -6.16 -7.95 6.80
CA ASP A 46 -5.16 -9.02 6.68
C ASP A 46 -4.32 -8.87 5.41
N VAL A 47 -4.96 -8.58 4.26
CA VAL A 47 -4.27 -8.43 2.97
C VAL A 47 -3.43 -7.15 2.97
N VAL A 48 -3.98 -6.04 3.45
CA VAL A 48 -3.27 -4.76 3.60
C VAL A 48 -2.07 -4.92 4.52
N GLY A 49 -2.23 -5.59 5.66
CA GLY A 49 -1.13 -5.86 6.59
C GLY A 49 0.00 -6.64 5.95
N ARG A 50 -0.32 -7.64 5.11
CA ARG A 50 0.72 -8.39 4.36
C ARG A 50 1.46 -7.54 3.33
N LEU A 51 0.76 -6.62 2.67
CA LEU A 51 1.41 -5.68 1.74
C LEU A 51 2.31 -4.68 2.50
N VAL A 52 1.83 -4.13 3.62
CA VAL A 52 2.62 -3.24 4.49
C VAL A 52 3.86 -3.95 5.05
N ASP A 53 3.74 -5.21 5.50
CA ASP A 53 4.87 -6.03 5.94
C ASP A 53 5.92 -6.21 4.83
N THR A 54 5.44 -6.57 3.63
CA THR A 54 6.30 -6.80 2.46
C THR A 54 7.05 -5.53 2.07
N PHE A 55 6.33 -4.40 2.00
CA PHE A 55 6.90 -3.08 1.74
C PHE A 55 7.97 -2.73 2.79
N SER A 56 7.64 -2.89 4.07
CA SER A 56 8.50 -2.46 5.17
C SER A 56 9.78 -3.30 5.25
N LEU A 57 9.69 -4.61 4.98
CA LEU A 57 10.87 -5.47 4.87
C LEU A 57 11.78 -5.02 3.73
N ALA A 58 11.22 -4.79 2.54
CA ALA A 58 12.00 -4.31 1.38
C ALA A 58 12.65 -2.94 1.66
N ALA A 59 11.94 -2.03 2.33
CA ALA A 59 12.48 -0.73 2.73
C ALA A 59 13.64 -0.87 3.73
N LYS A 60 13.52 -1.75 4.73
CA LYS A 60 14.59 -2.05 5.71
C LYS A 60 15.83 -2.64 5.02
N ASP A 61 15.63 -3.59 4.12
CA ASP A 61 16.73 -4.23 3.38
C ASP A 61 17.46 -3.22 2.49
N ARG A 62 16.70 -2.36 1.80
CA ARG A 62 17.26 -1.29 0.97
C ARG A 62 18.03 -0.25 1.79
N ARG A 63 17.49 0.17 2.93
CA ARG A 63 18.19 1.07 3.87
C ARG A 63 19.53 0.48 4.31
N ARG A 64 19.56 -0.81 4.65
CA ARG A 64 20.78 -1.53 5.06
C ARG A 64 21.79 -1.59 3.91
N SER A 65 21.34 -1.95 2.72
CA SER A 65 22.20 -2.07 1.51
C SER A 65 22.87 -0.74 1.15
N LEU A 66 22.11 0.36 1.17
CA LEU A 66 22.61 1.69 0.82
C LEU A 66 23.39 2.39 1.95
N ARG A 67 23.53 1.76 3.12
CA ARG A 67 24.19 2.33 4.31
C ARG A 67 23.70 3.73 4.68
N ILE A 68 22.40 3.98 4.52
CA ILE A 68 21.81 5.29 4.78
C ILE A 68 21.83 5.56 6.30
N GLY A 69 22.71 6.47 6.72
CA GLY A 69 22.83 6.94 8.11
C GLY A 69 21.78 7.99 8.51
N GLU A 70 21.01 8.48 7.55
CA GLU A 70 19.95 9.49 7.71
C GLU A 70 18.54 8.87 7.71
N PRO A 71 17.46 9.65 7.92
CA PRO A 71 16.10 9.14 7.76
C PRO A 71 15.88 8.56 6.35
N PHE A 72 15.46 7.30 6.28
CA PHE A 72 15.13 6.63 5.02
C PHE A 72 13.89 7.32 4.41
N THR A 73 14.10 8.01 3.29
CA THR A 73 13.08 8.85 2.66
C THR A 73 12.46 8.16 1.45
N LEU A 74 11.14 8.24 1.35
CA LEU A 74 10.34 7.84 0.18
C LEU A 74 9.74 9.09 -0.44
N ARG A 75 9.68 9.17 -1.77
CA ARG A 75 9.04 10.30 -2.47
C ARG A 75 7.75 9.85 -3.15
N LEU A 76 6.63 10.47 -2.80
CA LEU A 76 5.36 10.26 -3.49
C LEU A 76 5.25 11.21 -4.68
N ARG A 77 4.89 10.70 -5.86
CA ARG A 77 4.61 11.52 -7.04
C ARG A 77 3.27 11.15 -7.67
N ASP A 78 2.52 12.15 -8.12
CA ASP A 78 1.33 11.90 -8.93
C ASP A 78 1.69 11.57 -10.39
N HIS A 79 0.67 11.33 -11.21
CA HIS A 79 0.83 11.03 -12.64
C HIS A 79 1.43 12.18 -13.45
N ALA A 80 1.36 13.42 -12.96
CA ALA A 80 2.02 14.58 -13.56
C ALA A 80 3.48 14.72 -13.13
N GLY A 81 3.97 13.81 -12.27
CA GLY A 81 5.33 13.83 -11.72
C GLY A 81 5.50 14.80 -10.54
N MET A 82 4.42 15.42 -10.07
CA MET A 82 4.45 16.40 -8.98
C MET A 82 4.55 15.69 -7.63
N THR A 83 5.32 16.26 -6.70
CA THR A 83 5.49 15.67 -5.37
C THR A 83 4.20 15.81 -4.57
N VAL A 84 3.68 14.68 -4.07
CA VAL A 84 2.47 14.66 -3.23
C VAL A 84 2.88 14.67 -1.78
N ARG A 85 2.28 15.57 -1.00
CA ARG A 85 2.51 15.62 0.45
C ARG A 85 1.56 14.65 1.16
N PRO A 86 2.01 13.91 2.19
CA PRO A 86 1.16 12.99 2.94
C PRO A 86 -0.11 13.63 3.54
N ASP A 87 -0.05 14.92 3.92
CA ASP A 87 -1.20 15.67 4.45
C ASP A 87 -2.29 15.96 3.42
N ARG A 88 -2.00 15.76 2.12
CA ARG A 88 -2.97 15.91 1.03
C ARG A 88 -3.55 14.58 0.54
N LEU A 89 -3.14 13.47 1.15
CA LEU A 89 -3.69 12.16 0.84
C LEU A 89 -5.06 12.01 1.47
N GLU A 90 -5.91 11.18 0.84
CA GLU A 90 -7.16 10.76 1.45
C GLU A 90 -6.89 10.08 2.80
N PRO A 91 -7.78 10.22 3.81
CA PRO A 91 -7.51 9.76 5.16
C PRO A 91 -7.07 8.29 5.27
N GLY A 92 -7.71 7.39 4.51
CA GLY A 92 -7.32 5.98 4.47
C GLY A 92 -5.93 5.75 3.88
N VAL A 93 -5.58 6.45 2.80
CA VAL A 93 -4.26 6.35 2.16
C VAL A 93 -3.17 6.95 3.06
N ALA A 94 -3.46 8.08 3.72
CA ALA A 94 -2.58 8.67 4.72
C ALA A 94 -2.34 7.72 5.91
N ALA A 95 -3.36 7.00 6.36
CA ALA A 95 -3.24 5.99 7.40
C ALA A 95 -2.29 4.85 6.97
N ILE A 96 -2.32 4.40 5.71
CA ILE A 96 -1.35 3.43 5.20
C ILE A 96 0.08 3.95 5.22
N VAL A 97 0.31 5.23 4.86
CA VAL A 97 1.66 5.83 4.99
C VAL A 97 2.14 5.77 6.45
N ARG A 98 1.25 6.04 7.40
CA ARG A 98 1.55 5.94 8.84
C ARG A 98 1.79 4.49 9.29
N ALA A 99 1.02 3.53 8.76
CA ALA A 99 1.20 2.10 9.03
C ALA A 99 2.58 1.61 8.55
N ILE A 100 2.98 1.98 7.32
CA ILE A 100 4.30 1.68 6.78
C ILE A 100 5.39 2.28 7.67
N ALA A 101 5.26 3.56 8.04
CA ALA A 101 6.24 4.22 8.90
C ALA A 101 6.37 3.54 10.27
N ALA A 102 5.26 3.08 10.86
CA ALA A 102 5.24 2.33 12.11
C ALA A 102 5.90 0.94 11.95
N SER A 103 5.55 0.18 10.91
CA SER A 103 6.12 -1.13 10.61
C SER A 103 7.63 -1.08 10.35
N VAL A 104 8.12 -0.03 9.65
CA VAL A 104 9.55 0.22 9.47
C VAL A 104 10.28 0.49 10.79
N ARG A 105 9.59 1.02 11.80
CA ARG A 105 10.13 1.23 13.17
C ARG A 105 9.89 0.04 14.11
N ASP A 106 9.35 -1.06 13.61
CA ASP A 106 8.95 -2.24 14.42
C ASP A 106 7.86 -1.94 15.45
N ASP A 107 7.10 -0.85 15.25
CA ASP A 107 5.95 -0.46 16.06
C ASP A 107 4.68 -1.15 15.52
N ARG A 108 4.46 -2.38 16.01
CA ARG A 108 3.39 -3.26 15.50
C ARG A 108 1.99 -2.81 15.91
N ASP A 109 1.84 -2.25 17.10
CA ASP A 109 0.55 -1.82 17.63
C ASP A 109 0.05 -0.60 16.85
N THR A 110 0.89 0.43 16.68
CA THR A 110 0.56 1.57 15.83
C THR A 110 0.31 1.14 14.39
N CYS A 111 1.08 0.18 13.87
CA CYS A 111 0.84 -0.35 12.51
C CYS A 111 -0.56 -0.96 12.38
N ALA A 112 -0.95 -1.83 13.32
CA ALA A 112 -2.27 -2.47 13.33
C ALA A 112 -3.40 -1.45 13.45
N ASP A 113 -3.26 -0.47 14.35
CA ASP A 113 -4.25 0.60 14.54
C ASP A 113 -4.43 1.43 13.26
N GLN A 114 -3.34 1.77 12.57
CA GLN A 114 -3.41 2.53 11.32
C GLN A 114 -4.02 1.72 10.17
N ILE A 115 -3.77 0.41 10.10
CA ILE A 115 -4.43 -0.48 9.12
C ILE A 115 -5.93 -0.57 9.43
N GLY A 116 -6.30 -0.73 10.70
CA GLY A 116 -7.69 -0.68 11.16
C GLY A 116 -8.37 0.62 10.73
N GLN A 117 -7.76 1.78 11.03
CA GLN A 117 -8.28 3.09 10.59
C GLN A 117 -8.45 3.21 9.07
N ALA A 118 -7.57 2.60 8.28
CA ALA A 118 -7.67 2.64 6.82
C ALA A 118 -8.81 1.76 6.26
N CYS A 119 -9.16 0.69 6.97
CA CYS A 119 -10.02 -0.39 6.47
C CYS A 119 -11.41 -0.42 7.12
N GLU A 120 -11.50 -0.12 8.42
CA GLU A 120 -12.74 -0.12 9.20
C GLU A 120 -13.61 1.08 8.84
N ASN A 121 -14.91 0.85 8.65
CA ASN A 121 -15.91 1.87 8.30
C ASN A 121 -15.65 2.69 7.00
N ALA A 122 -14.59 2.39 6.26
CA ALA A 122 -14.35 2.93 4.93
C ALA A 122 -15.41 2.43 3.94
N ASP A 123 -15.87 3.31 3.04
CA ASP A 123 -16.70 2.93 1.92
C ASP A 123 -15.92 2.08 0.89
N LEU A 124 -16.63 1.51 -0.08
CA LEU A 124 -16.01 0.62 -1.06
C LEU A 124 -14.92 1.31 -1.90
N ASP A 125 -15.12 2.57 -2.29
CA ASP A 125 -14.16 3.32 -3.11
C ASP A 125 -12.87 3.55 -2.32
N GLN A 126 -12.99 4.00 -1.08
CA GLN A 126 -11.85 4.20 -0.18
C GLN A 126 -11.08 2.88 0.08
N ARG A 127 -11.79 1.76 0.26
CA ARG A 127 -11.15 0.44 0.42
C ARG A 127 -10.35 0.04 -0.82
N ILE A 128 -10.95 0.15 -2.00
CA ILE A 128 -10.27 -0.15 -3.28
C ILE A 128 -9.03 0.71 -3.42
N ARG A 129 -9.12 2.00 -3.10
CA ARG A 129 -7.98 2.94 -3.18
C ARG A 129 -6.87 2.59 -2.21
N VAL A 130 -7.20 2.22 -0.98
CA VAL A 130 -6.24 1.74 0.02
C VAL A 130 -5.49 0.51 -0.50
N LEU A 131 -6.21 -0.51 -1.00
CA LEU A 131 -5.57 -1.69 -1.61
C LEU A 131 -4.69 -1.31 -2.80
N ALA A 132 -5.21 -0.50 -3.72
CA ALA A 132 -4.52 -0.12 -4.94
C ALA A 132 -3.19 0.59 -4.62
N HIS A 133 -3.20 1.54 -3.67
CA HIS A 133 -1.98 2.20 -3.21
C HIS A 133 -1.01 1.22 -2.55
N CYS A 134 -1.47 0.31 -1.70
CA CYS A 134 -0.60 -0.70 -1.08
C CYS A 134 0.10 -1.56 -2.15
N VAL A 135 -0.65 -2.01 -3.15
CA VAL A 135 -0.12 -2.86 -4.24
C VAL A 135 0.86 -2.08 -5.12
N VAL A 136 0.49 -0.86 -5.54
CA VAL A 136 1.32 0.00 -6.41
C VAL A 136 2.61 0.38 -5.69
N TRP A 137 2.55 0.89 -4.46
CA TRP A 137 3.76 1.29 -3.72
C TRP A 137 4.69 0.12 -3.45
N THR A 138 4.14 -1.05 -3.13
CA THR A 138 4.96 -2.26 -2.95
C THR A 138 5.63 -2.64 -4.27
N THR A 139 4.90 -2.58 -5.39
CA THR A 139 5.46 -2.89 -6.71
C THR A 139 6.52 -1.87 -7.14
N ASP A 140 6.27 -0.59 -6.95
CA ASP A 140 7.21 0.50 -7.25
C ASP A 140 8.51 0.33 -6.46
N LEU A 141 8.42 0.09 -5.15
CA LEU A 141 9.60 -0.10 -4.31
C LEU A 141 10.42 -1.33 -4.73
N LEU A 142 9.75 -2.44 -5.04
CA LEU A 142 10.39 -3.69 -5.48
C LEU A 142 10.97 -3.61 -6.89
N SER A 143 10.43 -2.74 -7.75
CA SER A 143 10.86 -2.59 -9.15
C SER A 143 11.88 -1.47 -9.35
N THR A 144 11.94 -0.51 -8.41
CA THR A 144 12.92 0.59 -8.47
C THR A 144 14.33 0.04 -8.32
N ASP A 145 15.22 0.36 -9.27
CA ASP A 145 16.65 0.07 -9.20
C ASP A 145 17.18 0.37 -7.79
N THR A 146 17.77 -0.63 -7.14
CA THR A 146 18.25 -0.59 -5.76
C THR A 146 19.23 0.56 -5.46
N THR A 147 19.87 1.13 -6.49
CA THR A 147 20.82 2.24 -6.37
C THR A 147 20.16 3.63 -6.41
N ALA A 148 18.94 3.75 -6.94
CA ALA A 148 18.23 5.02 -7.00
C ALA A 148 17.72 5.45 -5.62
N TYR A 149 18.07 6.66 -5.16
CA TYR A 149 17.60 7.18 -3.87
C TYR A 149 17.21 8.67 -3.97
N PRO A 150 16.08 9.09 -3.36
CA PRO A 150 15.05 8.26 -2.71
C PRO A 150 14.23 7.45 -3.73
N PRO A 151 13.75 6.24 -3.39
CA PRO A 151 12.77 5.54 -4.22
C PRO A 151 11.52 6.41 -4.39
N VAL A 152 10.95 6.37 -5.59
CA VAL A 152 9.76 7.14 -5.97
C VAL A 152 8.58 6.19 -6.04
N LEU A 153 7.49 6.56 -5.37
CA LEU A 153 6.24 5.80 -5.34
C LEU A 153 5.13 6.61 -6.01
N SER A 154 4.32 5.92 -6.78
CA SER A 154 3.23 6.50 -7.55
C SER A 154 2.00 6.70 -6.66
N CYS A 155 1.52 7.93 -6.58
CA CYS A 155 0.27 8.27 -5.92
C CYS A 155 -0.86 8.25 -6.94
N LEU A 156 -1.86 7.41 -6.71
CA LEU A 156 -3.05 7.38 -7.54
C LEU A 156 -3.93 8.55 -7.09
N LYS A 157 -4.17 9.50 -7.99
CA LYS A 157 -5.09 10.59 -7.69
C LYS A 157 -6.53 10.05 -7.72
N ALA A 158 -7.38 10.54 -6.83
CA ALA A 158 -8.81 10.50 -7.07
C ALA A 158 -9.09 11.14 -8.45
N PRO A 159 -10.03 10.62 -9.28
CA PRO A 159 -10.63 11.48 -10.27
C PRO A 159 -11.19 12.68 -9.51
N GLU A 160 -10.77 13.89 -9.87
CA GLU A 160 -11.37 15.09 -9.31
C GLU A 160 -12.85 15.02 -9.62
N GLY A 161 -13.68 14.83 -8.59
CA GLY A 161 -15.10 15.03 -8.73
C GLY A 161 -15.27 16.48 -9.21
N ASN A 162 -15.87 16.64 -10.39
CA ASN A 162 -16.39 17.93 -10.84
C ASN A 162 -17.17 18.55 -9.67
N SER A 163 -16.55 19.50 -8.97
CA SER A 163 -17.29 20.42 -8.12
C SER A 163 -17.98 21.37 -9.09
N PRO A 164 -19.32 21.39 -9.19
CA PRO A 164 -19.95 22.48 -9.92
C PRO A 164 -19.62 23.77 -9.16
N GLN A 165 -19.14 24.76 -9.91
CA GLN A 165 -19.00 26.15 -9.44
C GLN A 165 -20.36 26.74 -9.09
#